data_AF-A0A939K612-F1
#
_entry.id   AF-A0A939K612-F1
#
_cell.length_a   1.000
_cell.length_b   1.000
_cell.length_c   1.000
_cell.angle_alpha   90.00
_cell.angle_beta   90.00
_cell.angle_gamma   90.00
#
_symmetry.space_group_name_H-M   'P 1'
#
loop_
_entity.id
_entity.type
_entity.pdbx_description
1 polymer ?
#
loop_
_entity_poly.entity_id
_entity_poly.type
_entity_poly.pdbx_seq_one_letter_code
_entity_poly.pdbx_strand_id
1 'polypeptide(L)'
;MLQELDSLRDDVGVIRQRQGAAFPESAPAANPVFFRTYSRRTDAGLRETWDQVCDRTLRGLVELGKLTREEAAILDKMQRNMKSLPSGRWMWVGGTDWLAKPKNFSGAYNCTSTNLLDWSAFGLMMDLAMMGCVRFVG
;
A
#
# COMPACT_ATOMS: atom_id res chain seq x y z
N MET A 1 -21.37 -22.04 33.25
CA MET A 1 -22.51 -21.74 32.38
C MET A 1 -22.88 -20.26 32.33
N LEU A 2 -23.40 -19.61 33.39
CA LEU A 2 -23.69 -18.16 33.34
C LEU A 2 -22.43 -17.27 33.28
N GLN A 3 -21.34 -17.66 33.95
CA GLN A 3 -20.06 -16.93 33.91
C GLN A 3 -19.27 -17.11 32.60
N GLU A 4 -19.48 -18.20 31.85
CA GLU A 4 -18.85 -18.42 30.53
C GLU A 4 -19.58 -17.66 29.42
N LEU A 5 -20.88 -17.38 29.60
CA LEU A 5 -21.66 -16.57 28.67
C LEU A 5 -21.33 -15.07 28.79
N ASP A 6 -20.92 -14.60 29.97
CA ASP A 6 -20.44 -13.23 30.16
C ASP A 6 -19.03 -13.03 29.56
N SER A 7 -18.12 -14.01 29.66
CA SER A 7 -16.81 -13.93 29.00
C SER A 7 -16.91 -13.98 27.47
N LEU A 8 -17.91 -14.67 26.92
CA LEU A 8 -18.23 -14.64 25.48
C LEU A 8 -18.88 -13.33 25.03
N ARG A 9 -19.45 -12.55 25.97
CA ARG A 9 -20.05 -11.24 25.69
C ARG A 9 -19.00 -10.14 25.64
N ASP A 10 -17.92 -10.27 26.40
CA ASP A 10 -16.77 -9.37 26.36
C ASP A 10 -15.98 -9.48 25.04
N ASP A 11 -15.93 -10.66 24.42
CA ASP A 11 -15.33 -10.87 23.08
C ASP A 11 -16.14 -10.23 21.94
N VAL A 12 -17.45 -10.03 22.14
CA VAL A 12 -18.34 -9.33 21.18
C VAL A 12 -18.30 -7.80 21.42
N GLY A 13 -17.64 -7.35 22.49
CA GLY A 13 -17.68 -5.99 23.02
C GLY A 13 -16.60 -5.02 22.54
N VAL A 14 -15.62 -5.44 21.73
CA VAL A 14 -14.74 -4.46 21.06
C VAL A 14 -15.50 -3.93 19.85
N ILE A 15 -16.35 -2.92 20.08
CA ILE A 15 -16.79 -2.02 19.02
C ILE A 15 -15.50 -1.45 18.42
N ARG A 16 -15.01 -2.07 17.34
CA ARG A 16 -13.92 -1.53 16.54
C ARG A 16 -14.36 -0.12 16.17
N GLN A 17 -13.78 0.87 16.83
CA GLN A 17 -13.98 2.28 16.51
C GLN A 17 -13.69 2.38 15.01
N ARG A 18 -14.73 2.66 14.21
CA ARG A 18 -14.60 2.67 12.75
C ARG A 18 -13.61 3.77 12.42
N GLN A 19 -12.36 3.40 12.16
CA GLN A 19 -11.39 4.30 11.57
C GLN A 19 -11.96 4.68 10.19
N GLY A 20 -12.48 5.90 10.09
CA GLY A 20 -12.90 6.49 8.83
C GLY A 20 -11.81 7.47 8.42
N ALA A 21 -11.31 7.34 7.19
CA ALA A 21 -10.55 8.42 6.58
C ALA A 21 -11.55 9.45 6.04
N ALA A 22 -11.24 10.74 6.23
CA ALA A 22 -12.07 11.85 5.78
C ALA A 22 -11.93 12.01 4.26
N PHE A 23 -12.67 11.21 3.50
CA PHE A 23 -12.81 11.36 2.06
C PHE A 23 -14.01 12.26 1.73
N PRO A 24 -13.97 13.01 0.62
CA PRO A 24 -15.11 13.81 0.17
C PRO A 24 -16.38 12.96 0.02
N GLU A 25 -17.54 13.51 0.39
CA GLU A 25 -18.84 12.84 0.22
C GLU A 25 -19.14 12.48 -1.24
N SER A 26 -18.59 13.25 -2.19
CA SER A 26 -18.66 12.97 -3.63
C SER A 26 -17.93 11.69 -4.05
N ALA A 27 -17.14 11.07 -3.16
CA ALA A 27 -16.40 9.84 -3.41
C ALA A 27 -16.83 8.71 -2.44
N PRO A 28 -18.07 8.20 -2.54
CA PRO A 28 -18.62 7.24 -1.57
C PRO A 28 -17.85 5.92 -1.50
N ALA A 29 -17.18 5.52 -2.58
CA ALA A 29 -16.35 4.32 -2.63
C ALA A 29 -14.93 4.51 -2.10
N ALA A 30 -14.46 5.75 -1.88
CA ALA A 30 -13.07 6.00 -1.50
C ALA A 30 -12.71 5.35 -0.16
N ASN A 31 -13.58 5.48 0.84
CA ASN A 31 -13.36 4.92 2.17
C ASN A 31 -13.23 3.37 2.15
N PRO A 32 -14.19 2.60 1.61
CA PRO A 32 -14.04 1.15 1.54
C PRO A 32 -12.90 0.70 0.61
N VAL A 33 -12.63 1.42 -0.49
CA VAL A 33 -11.49 1.11 -1.39
C VAL A 33 -10.16 1.31 -0.67
N PHE A 34 -9.97 2.43 0.00
CA PHE A 34 -8.74 2.73 0.73
C PHE A 34 -8.45 1.68 1.79
N PHE A 35 -9.42 1.42 2.67
CA PHE A 35 -9.21 0.45 3.74
C PHE A 35 -9.03 -0.96 3.20
N ARG A 36 -9.72 -1.39 2.14
CA ARG A 36 -9.55 -2.76 1.65
C ARG A 36 -8.25 -2.97 0.85
N THR A 37 -7.69 -1.92 0.25
CA THR A 37 -6.62 -2.05 -0.76
C THR A 37 -5.27 -1.46 -0.33
N TYR A 38 -5.24 -0.31 0.34
CA TYR A 38 -3.99 0.45 0.56
C TYR A 38 -3.59 0.57 2.03
N SER A 39 -4.57 0.51 2.94
CA SER A 39 -4.32 0.56 4.38
C SER A 39 -3.77 -0.76 4.89
N ARG A 40 -2.50 -0.78 5.33
CA ARG A 40 -1.87 -1.98 5.91
C ARG A 40 -2.26 -2.14 7.38
N ARG A 41 -1.95 -3.31 7.95
CA ARG A 41 -2.03 -3.49 9.41
C ARG A 41 -0.75 -2.97 10.05
N THR A 42 -0.90 -2.22 11.13
CA THR A 42 0.21 -1.82 12.00
C THR A 42 0.51 -2.93 13.01
N ASP A 43 1.63 -2.82 13.72
CA ASP A 43 2.03 -3.78 14.76
C ASP A 43 1.00 -3.86 15.91
N ALA A 44 0.27 -2.77 16.15
CA ALA A 44 -0.84 -2.71 17.10
C ALA A 44 -2.12 -3.42 16.60
N GLY A 45 -2.09 -4.04 15.41
CA GLY A 45 -3.23 -4.72 14.80
C GLY A 45 -4.30 -3.79 14.21
N LEU A 46 -4.07 -2.47 14.25
CA LEU A 46 -4.94 -1.45 13.65
C LEU A 46 -4.63 -1.27 12.16
N ARG A 47 -5.52 -0.59 11.45
CA ARG A 47 -5.35 -0.23 10.05
C ARG A 47 -4.64 1.12 9.94
N GLU A 48 -3.77 1.29 8.94
CA GLU A 48 -3.19 2.59 8.62
C GLU A 48 -4.29 3.61 8.26
N THR A 49 -4.20 4.83 8.80
CA THR A 49 -4.98 5.98 8.33
C THR A 49 -4.45 6.51 7.00
N TRP A 50 -5.21 7.38 6.34
CA TRP A 50 -4.77 8.04 5.11
C TRP A 50 -3.45 8.80 5.32
N ASP A 51 -3.33 9.54 6.42
CA ASP A 51 -2.12 10.30 6.75
C ASP A 51 -0.92 9.37 6.96
N GLN A 52 -1.10 8.24 7.64
CA GLN A 52 -0.03 7.26 7.85
C GLN A 52 0.44 6.64 6.53
N VAL A 53 -0.47 6.37 5.59
CA VAL A 53 -0.10 5.92 4.23
C VAL A 53 0.66 7.01 3.48
N CYS A 54 0.22 8.28 3.58
CA CYS A 54 0.95 9.41 3.00
C CYS A 54 2.37 9.50 3.56
N ASP A 55 2.53 9.49 4.89
CA ASP A 55 3.84 9.57 5.55
C ASP A 55 4.78 8.45 5.09
N ARG A 56 4.29 7.20 5.10
CA ARG A 56 5.08 6.02 4.72
C ARG A 56 5.54 6.11 3.27
N THR A 57 4.62 6.42 2.36
CA THR A 57 4.90 6.44 0.92
C THR A 57 5.79 7.62 0.53
N LEU A 58 5.61 8.78 1.17
CA LEU A 58 6.45 9.97 0.99
C LEU A 58 7.87 9.71 1.48
N ARG A 59 8.04 9.12 2.68
CA ARG A 59 9.37 8.73 3.19
C ARG A 59 10.11 7.86 2.18
N GLY A 60 9.43 6.84 1.64
CA GLY A 60 10.03 5.98 0.62
C GLY A 60 10.44 6.74 -0.66
N LEU A 61 9.67 7.75 -1.08
CA LEU A 61 10.01 8.57 -2.26
C LEU A 61 11.19 9.50 -1.98
N VAL A 62 11.25 10.10 -0.79
CA VAL A 62 12.36 10.96 -0.36
C VAL A 62 13.67 10.18 -0.33
N GLU A 63 13.65 8.98 0.27
CA GLU A 63 14.83 8.10 0.34
C GLU A 63 15.29 7.63 -1.04
N LEU A 64 14.35 7.19 -1.89
CA LEU A 64 14.66 6.69 -3.24
C LEU A 64 15.13 7.80 -4.18
N GLY A 65 14.41 8.92 -4.19
CA GLY A 65 14.62 10.04 -5.11
C GLY A 65 15.65 11.06 -4.63
N LYS A 66 16.13 10.96 -3.38
CA LYS A 66 16.99 11.94 -2.71
C LYS A 66 16.39 13.36 -2.79
N LEU A 67 15.09 13.45 -2.57
CA LEU A 67 14.30 14.66 -2.77
C LEU A 67 14.70 15.74 -1.77
N THR A 68 14.65 17.00 -2.20
CA THR A 68 14.80 18.14 -1.28
C THR A 68 13.57 18.28 -0.39
N ARG A 69 13.69 19.09 0.67
CA ARG A 69 12.58 19.37 1.58
C ARG A 69 11.40 20.05 0.86
N GLU A 70 11.71 20.93 -0.10
CA GLU A 70 10.73 21.67 -0.88
C GLU A 70 9.96 20.74 -1.81
N GLU A 71 10.67 19.83 -2.49
CA GLU A 71 10.06 18.80 -3.35
C GLU A 71 9.15 17.86 -2.53
N ALA A 72 9.64 17.38 -1.39
CA ALA A 72 8.88 16.52 -0.49
C ALA A 72 7.60 17.23 0.02
N ALA A 73 7.67 18.52 0.34
CA ALA A 73 6.51 19.30 0.78
C ALA A 73 5.45 19.45 -0.33
N ILE A 74 5.87 19.59 -1.59
CA ILE A 74 4.94 19.62 -2.73
C ILE A 74 4.25 18.25 -2.88
N LEU A 75 5.01 17.16 -2.84
CA LEU A 75 4.45 15.81 -2.95
C LEU A 75 3.47 15.50 -1.80
N ASP A 76 3.84 15.84 -0.56
CA ASP A 76 2.97 15.67 0.61
C ASP A 76 1.64 16.41 0.42
N LYS A 77 1.71 17.69 0.04
CA LYS A 77 0.52 18.52 -0.23
C LYS A 77 -0.34 17.90 -1.32
N MET A 78 0.24 17.51 -2.45
CA MET A 78 -0.51 16.96 -3.58
C MET A 78 -1.15 15.62 -3.24
N GLN A 79 -0.43 14.77 -2.51
CA GLN A 79 -0.90 13.44 -2.12
C GLN A 79 -2.03 13.55 -1.10
N ARG A 80 -1.86 14.28 0.00
CA ARG A 80 -2.91 14.42 1.02
C ARG A 80 -4.21 15.01 0.47
N ASN A 81 -4.10 15.94 -0.48
CA ASN A 81 -5.25 16.55 -1.16
C ASN A 81 -5.78 15.70 -2.35
N MET A 82 -5.25 14.49 -2.56
CA MET A 82 -5.61 13.57 -3.64
C MET A 82 -5.58 14.22 -5.04
N LYS A 83 -4.65 15.16 -5.26
CA LYS A 83 -4.45 15.83 -6.56
C LYS A 83 -3.45 15.10 -7.44
N SER A 84 -2.47 14.45 -6.83
CA SER A 84 -1.53 13.55 -7.49
C SER A 84 -1.19 12.43 -6.53
N LEU A 85 -1.31 11.19 -7.00
CA LEU A 85 -1.04 10.00 -6.20
C LEU A 85 0.05 9.18 -6.89
N PRO A 86 0.94 8.54 -6.12
CA PRO A 86 1.83 7.54 -6.70
C PRO A 86 1.00 6.32 -7.14
N SER A 87 1.62 5.40 -7.88
CA SER A 87 0.92 4.21 -8.37
C SER A 87 0.28 3.42 -7.22
N GLY A 88 -0.80 2.69 -7.50
CA GLY A 88 -1.43 1.83 -6.49
C GLY A 88 -0.47 0.85 -5.82
N ARG A 89 0.55 0.39 -6.57
CA ARG A 89 1.63 -0.43 -6.00
C ARG A 89 2.44 0.34 -5.00
N TRP A 90 2.88 1.54 -5.34
CA TRP A 90 3.65 2.35 -4.42
C TRP A 90 2.85 2.71 -3.17
N MET A 91 1.55 3.01 -3.30
CA MET A 91 0.66 3.19 -2.13
C MET A 91 0.66 1.96 -1.20
N TRP A 92 0.77 0.76 -1.77
CA TRP A 92 0.81 -0.49 -0.99
C TRP A 92 2.20 -0.83 -0.42
N VAL A 93 3.28 -0.76 -1.19
CA VAL A 93 4.62 -1.26 -0.80
C VAL A 93 5.66 -0.17 -0.53
N GLY A 94 5.43 1.07 -0.97
CA GLY A 94 6.38 2.18 -0.81
C GLY A 94 6.67 2.43 0.68
N GLY A 95 7.95 2.61 1.01
CA GLY A 95 8.40 2.86 2.39
C GLY A 95 8.21 1.71 3.39
N THR A 96 8.00 0.48 2.89
CA THR A 96 7.94 -0.74 3.72
C THR A 96 9.29 -1.45 3.78
N ASP A 97 9.57 -2.15 4.89
CA ASP A 97 10.79 -2.96 5.05
C ASP A 97 10.89 -4.11 4.04
N TRP A 98 9.74 -4.57 3.54
CA TRP A 98 9.73 -5.58 2.47
C TRP A 98 10.35 -5.01 1.20
N LEU A 99 9.98 -3.79 0.81
CA LEU A 99 10.51 -3.17 -0.41
C LEU A 99 11.98 -2.75 -0.25
N ALA A 100 12.41 -2.40 0.97
CA ALA A 100 13.80 -2.03 1.25
C ALA A 100 14.82 -3.16 0.98
N LYS A 101 14.36 -4.42 0.89
CA LYS A 101 15.22 -5.57 0.55
C LYS A 101 15.58 -5.52 -0.94
N PRO A 102 16.87 -5.51 -1.32
CA PRO A 102 17.30 -5.35 -2.72
C PRO A 102 16.66 -6.36 -3.69
N LYS A 103 16.44 -7.60 -3.25
CA LYS A 103 15.79 -8.65 -4.05
C LYS A 103 14.34 -8.35 -4.45
N ASN A 104 13.68 -7.40 -3.80
CA ASN A 104 12.27 -7.08 -4.00
C ASN A 104 12.07 -5.82 -4.86
N PHE A 105 13.13 -5.28 -5.49
CA PHE A 105 13.09 -4.01 -6.22
C PHE A 105 12.02 -3.98 -7.32
N SER A 106 11.86 -5.08 -8.05
CA SER A 106 10.82 -5.28 -9.07
C SER A 106 9.42 -5.08 -8.50
N GLY A 107 9.23 -5.39 -7.21
CA GLY A 107 8.00 -5.14 -6.48
C GLY A 107 7.59 -3.67 -6.41
N ALA A 108 8.45 -2.69 -6.69
CA ALA A 108 8.03 -1.28 -6.85
C ALA A 108 7.31 -1.01 -8.18
N TYR A 109 7.51 -1.87 -9.18
CA TYR A 109 7.01 -1.72 -10.54
C TYR A 109 5.78 -2.61 -10.76
N ASN A 110 4.79 -2.11 -11.48
CA ASN A 110 3.58 -2.89 -11.81
C ASN A 110 3.66 -3.57 -13.17
N CYS A 111 4.38 -2.97 -14.10
CA CYS A 111 4.37 -3.36 -15.50
C CYS A 111 5.80 -3.67 -15.91
N THR A 112 5.98 -4.75 -16.65
CA THR A 112 7.27 -5.13 -17.24
C THR A 112 7.00 -5.71 -18.61
N SER A 113 7.90 -5.48 -19.58
CA SER A 113 7.82 -6.02 -20.93
C SER A 113 9.14 -6.69 -21.25
N THR A 114 9.11 -7.93 -21.70
CA THR A 114 10.31 -8.68 -22.15
C THR A 114 9.92 -9.66 -23.24
N ASN A 115 10.86 -9.97 -24.14
CA ASN A 115 10.65 -10.90 -25.24
C ASN A 115 10.95 -12.34 -24.78
N LEU A 116 10.11 -13.30 -25.15
CA LEU A 116 10.30 -14.72 -24.84
C LEU A 116 11.26 -15.37 -25.84
N LEU A 117 12.56 -15.14 -25.65
CA LEU A 117 13.61 -15.65 -26.55
C LEU A 117 14.19 -17.01 -26.12
N ASP A 118 14.19 -17.30 -24.82
CA ASP A 118 14.73 -18.54 -24.24
C ASP A 118 14.05 -18.90 -22.91
N TRP A 119 14.46 -20.03 -22.31
CA TRP A 119 13.95 -20.51 -21.02
C TRP A 119 14.30 -19.59 -19.84
N SER A 120 15.40 -18.85 -19.91
CA SER A 120 15.77 -17.89 -18.87
C SER A 120 14.83 -16.69 -18.89
N ALA A 121 14.47 -16.20 -20.08
CA ALA A 121 13.46 -15.17 -20.27
C ALA A 121 12.08 -15.63 -19.77
N PHE A 122 11.72 -16.90 -20.01
CA PHE A 122 10.52 -17.48 -19.41
C PHE A 122 10.56 -17.48 -17.88
N GLY A 123 11.66 -17.96 -17.29
CA GLY A 123 11.85 -17.96 -15.83
C GLY A 123 11.76 -16.56 -15.23
N LEU A 124 12.37 -15.56 -15.87
CA LEU A 124 12.29 -14.16 -15.47
C LEU A 124 10.85 -13.61 -15.55
N MET A 125 10.11 -13.92 -16.63
CA MET A 125 8.71 -13.51 -16.74
C MET A 125 7.85 -14.10 -15.63
N MET A 126 8.06 -15.37 -15.28
CA MET A 126 7.34 -16.01 -14.18
C MET A 126 7.70 -15.37 -12.84
N ASP A 127 8.98 -15.09 -12.58
CA ASP A 127 9.41 -14.41 -11.36
C ASP A 127 8.76 -13.02 -11.23
N LEU A 128 8.79 -12.21 -12.29
CA LEU A 128 8.14 -10.90 -12.34
C LEU A 128 6.63 -11.00 -12.14
N ALA A 129 5.96 -11.96 -12.78
CA ALA A 129 4.53 -12.21 -12.63
C ALA A 129 4.16 -12.58 -11.18
N MET A 130 4.97 -13.41 -10.53
CA MET A 130 4.78 -13.80 -9.12
C MET A 130 5.04 -12.64 -8.15
N MET A 131 5.89 -11.68 -8.53
CA MET A 131 6.04 -10.40 -7.81
C MET A 131 4.93 -9.40 -8.13
N GLY A 132 3.95 -9.78 -8.96
CA GLY A 132 2.80 -8.96 -9.36
C GLY A 132 3.14 -7.92 -10.44
N CYS A 133 4.22 -8.10 -11.19
CA CYS A 133 4.70 -7.18 -12.21
C CYS A 133 4.46 -7.80 -13.59
N VAL A 134 3.45 -7.38 -14.36
CA VAL A 134 3.16 -8.04 -15.66
C VAL A 134 2.63 -7.08 -16.73
N ARG A 135 3.26 -7.15 -17.92
CA ARG A 135 2.63 -6.93 -19.21
C ARG A 135 3.28 -7.87 -20.23
N PHE A 136 2.53 -8.86 -20.73
CA PHE A 136 2.99 -9.68 -21.84
C PHE A 136 2.90 -8.87 -23.13
N VAL A 137 4.00 -8.82 -23.90
CA VAL A 137 3.98 -8.38 -25.29
C VAL A 137 4.41 -9.59 -26.10
N GLY A 138 3.47 -10.13 -26.86
CA GLY A 138 3.68 -11.22 -27.82
C GLY A 138 3.85 -10.68 -29.23
#